data_AF-A0AAW7D9W8-F1
#
_entry.id   AF-A0AAW7D9W8-F1
#
_cell.length_a   1.000
_cell.length_b   1.000
_cell.length_c   1.000
_cell.angle_alpha   90.00
_cell.angle_beta   90.00
_cell.angle_gamma   90.00
#
_symmetry.space_group_name_H-M   'P 1'
#
loop_
_entity.id
_entity.type
_entity.pdbx_description
1 polymer ?
#
loop_
_entity_poly.entity_id
_entity_poly.type
_entity_poly.pdbx_seq_one_letter_code
_entity_poly.pdbx_strand_id
1 'polypeptide(L)'
;MADSYSKKENIKKKEKKRQEKLLQREERKTNNNKGKSLEEMIAYVDINGNLTDVPPHLQNREEDLLSRQENPNTAFDPTQVFTGVINSFNEKGFGFITEEKSNDSIFFHQSQLKQEVKKYDKVTYKKEISEKGFRAIEINKK
;
A
#
# COMPACT_ATOMS: atom_id res chain seq x y z
N MET A 1 -13.31 -2.43 -69.74
CA MET A 1 -12.39 -1.50 -70.41
C MET A 1 -10.97 -1.94 -70.11
N ALA A 2 -10.14 -2.21 -71.13
CA ALA A 2 -8.78 -2.69 -70.93
C ALA A 2 -7.84 -1.52 -70.60
N ASP A 3 -7.34 -1.45 -69.36
CA ASP A 3 -6.30 -0.51 -69.00
C ASP A 3 -5.02 -0.80 -69.80
N SER A 4 -4.49 0.23 -70.47
CA SER A 4 -3.22 0.19 -71.21
C SER A 4 -2.09 -0.37 -70.33
N TYR A 5 -1.29 -1.28 -70.88
CA TYR A 5 -0.16 -1.96 -70.23
C TYR A 5 0.79 -0.97 -69.53
N SER A 6 1.08 0.15 -70.19
CA SER A 6 1.92 1.24 -69.66
C SER A 6 1.34 1.89 -68.40
N LYS A 7 0.00 1.99 -68.29
CA LYS A 7 -0.67 2.55 -67.13
C LYS A 7 -0.57 1.60 -65.92
N LYS A 8 -0.75 0.29 -66.14
CA LYS A 8 -0.60 -0.75 -65.10
C LYS A 8 0.84 -0.84 -64.56
N GLU A 9 1.85 -0.82 -65.45
CA GLU A 9 3.25 -0.85 -65.02
C GLU A 9 3.65 0.38 -64.19
N ASN A 10 3.18 1.57 -64.57
CA ASN A 10 3.47 2.79 -63.83
C ASN A 10 2.82 2.81 -62.44
N ILE A 11 1.61 2.27 -62.29
CA ILE A 11 0.94 2.11 -60.99
C ILE A 11 1.73 1.13 -60.11
N LYS A 12 2.10 -0.03 -60.64
CA LYS A 12 2.90 -1.03 -59.92
C LYS A 12 4.26 -0.49 -59.47
N LYS A 13 4.92 0.32 -60.31
CA LYS A 13 6.18 0.99 -59.95
C LYS A 13 6.00 2.01 -58.83
N LYS A 14 4.89 2.76 -58.82
CA LYS A 14 4.55 3.69 -57.73
C LYS A 14 4.24 2.96 -56.42
N GLU A 15 3.50 1.86 -56.48
CA GLU A 15 3.18 1.04 -55.30
C GLU A 15 4.44 0.42 -54.69
N LYS A 16 5.32 -0.16 -55.52
CA LYS A 16 6.59 -0.74 -55.06
C LYS A 16 7.47 0.32 -54.40
N LYS A 17 7.57 1.52 -54.99
CA LYS A 17 8.32 2.65 -54.39
C LYS A 17 7.70 3.13 -53.08
N ARG A 18 6.38 3.03 -52.92
CA ARG A 18 5.69 3.38 -51.67
C ARG A 18 5.97 2.33 -50.59
N GLN A 19 5.91 1.05 -50.92
CA GLN A 19 6.23 -0.06 -50.01
C GLN A 19 7.68 -0.01 -49.54
N GLU A 20 8.62 0.19 -50.46
CA GLU A 20 10.06 0.32 -50.14
C GLU A 20 10.32 1.50 -49.19
N LYS A 21 9.65 2.64 -49.40
CA LYS A 21 9.73 3.79 -48.49
C LYS A 21 9.13 3.50 -47.11
N LEU A 22 8.07 2.70 -47.02
CA LEU A 22 7.46 2.30 -45.76
C LEU A 22 8.37 1.35 -44.98
N LEU A 23 8.91 0.33 -45.64
CA LEU A 23 9.86 -0.61 -45.06
C LEU A 23 11.13 0.11 -44.59
N GLN A 24 11.70 0.98 -45.42
CA GLN A 24 12.86 1.78 -45.02
C GLN A 24 12.56 2.72 -43.84
N ARG A 25 11.31 3.18 -43.70
CA ARG A 25 10.88 3.97 -42.53
C ARG A 25 10.75 3.09 -41.29
N GLU A 26 10.25 1.87 -41.41
CA GLU A 26 10.15 0.90 -40.32
C GLU A 26 11.53 0.42 -39.87
N GLU A 27 12.44 0.09 -40.79
CA GLU A 27 13.83 -0.24 -40.49
C GLU A 27 14.55 0.91 -39.79
N ARG A 28 14.29 2.16 -40.19
CA ARG A 28 14.83 3.33 -39.47
C ARG A 28 14.21 3.52 -38.08
N LYS A 29 13.01 3.00 -37.83
CA LYS A 29 12.39 3.04 -36.49
C LYS A 29 12.94 1.94 -35.59
N THR A 30 13.14 0.73 -36.11
CA THR A 30 13.67 -0.41 -35.33
C THR A 30 15.17 -0.30 -35.06
N ASN A 31 15.94 0.22 -36.02
CA ASN A 31 17.40 0.31 -35.90
C ASN A 31 17.93 1.64 -35.33
N ASN A 32 17.07 2.64 -35.08
CA ASN A 32 17.49 3.93 -34.52
C ASN A 32 16.99 4.09 -33.07
N ASN A 33 17.92 4.25 -32.14
CA ASN A 33 17.61 4.52 -30.73
C ASN A 33 16.88 5.87 -30.48
N LYS A 34 16.78 6.77 -31.48
CA LYS A 34 16.10 8.09 -31.37
C LYS A 34 14.57 8.07 -31.61
N GLY A 35 13.92 6.92 -31.54
CA GLY A 35 12.48 6.80 -31.81
C GLY A 35 11.71 5.80 -30.97
N LYS A 36 12.36 5.15 -30.00
CA LYS A 36 11.68 4.30 -29.03
C LYS A 36 10.73 5.16 -28.18
N SER A 37 9.50 4.72 -27.98
CA SER A 37 8.56 5.40 -27.10
C SER A 37 9.14 5.42 -25.67
N LEU A 38 8.70 6.37 -24.84
CA LEU A 38 9.15 6.46 -23.43
C LEU A 38 8.98 5.12 -22.70
N GLU A 39 7.97 4.36 -23.08
CA GLU A 39 7.62 3.05 -22.54
C GLU A 39 8.63 1.96 -22.94
N GLU A 40 9.22 2.01 -24.14
CA GLU A 40 10.29 1.09 -24.58
C GLU A 40 11.69 1.45 -24.03
N MET A 41 11.85 2.63 -23.41
CA MET A 41 13.09 3.04 -22.74
C MET A 41 13.15 2.62 -21.27
N ILE A 42 12.01 2.29 -20.67
CA ILE A 42 11.93 1.89 -19.27
C ILE A 42 12.13 0.38 -19.21
N ALA A 43 13.33 -0.04 -18.79
CA ALA A 43 13.58 -1.41 -18.39
C ALA A 43 13.47 -1.52 -16.86
N TYR A 44 12.70 -2.48 -16.38
CA TYR A 44 12.64 -2.79 -14.96
C TYR A 44 13.61 -3.92 -14.63
N VAL A 45 14.07 -3.95 -13.39
CA VAL A 45 15.01 -4.98 -12.91
C VAL A 45 14.25 -5.86 -11.94
N ASP A 46 14.31 -7.17 -12.13
CA ASP A 46 13.75 -8.13 -11.19
C ASP A 46 14.65 -8.29 -9.94
N ILE A 47 14.14 -9.00 -8.94
CA ILE A 47 14.86 -9.33 -7.70
C ILE A 47 16.19 -10.09 -7.93
N ASN A 48 16.37 -10.71 -9.09
CA ASN A 48 17.55 -11.49 -9.47
C ASN A 48 18.52 -10.69 -10.37
N GLY A 49 18.23 -9.41 -10.62
CA GLY A 49 19.05 -8.53 -11.44
C GLY A 49 18.85 -8.68 -12.95
N ASN A 50 17.84 -9.42 -13.42
CA ASN A 50 17.51 -9.54 -14.84
C ASN A 50 16.58 -8.40 -15.29
N LEU A 51 16.71 -7.99 -16.56
CA LEU A 51 15.81 -7.01 -17.17
C LEU A 51 14.46 -7.66 -17.43
N THR A 52 13.39 -6.99 -17.02
CA THR A 52 12.00 -7.40 -17.23
C THR A 52 11.17 -6.20 -17.67
N ASP A 53 10.12 -6.47 -18.46
CA ASP A 53 9.14 -5.46 -18.87
C ASP A 53 8.10 -5.20 -17.76
N VAL A 54 8.13 -5.97 -16.68
CA VAL A 54 7.17 -5.90 -15.58
C VAL A 54 7.68 -4.93 -14.53
N PRO A 55 6.94 -3.85 -14.20
CA PRO A 55 7.35 -2.88 -13.21
C PRO A 55 7.50 -3.48 -11.80
N PRO A 56 8.39 -2.95 -10.95
CA PRO A 56 8.73 -3.53 -9.65
C PRO A 56 7.52 -3.64 -8.71
N HIS A 57 6.52 -2.75 -8.85
CA HIS A 57 5.30 -2.78 -8.03
C HIS A 57 4.37 -3.96 -8.33
N LEU A 58 4.52 -4.62 -9.48
CA LEU A 58 3.71 -5.79 -9.87
C LEU A 58 4.45 -7.11 -9.70
N GLN A 59 5.78 -7.09 -9.65
CA GLN A 59 6.61 -8.30 -9.54
C GLN A 59 6.31 -9.07 -8.24
N ASN A 60 6.18 -8.37 -7.12
CA ASN A 60 5.98 -8.99 -5.81
C ASN A 60 4.56 -8.75 -5.27
N ARG A 61 3.58 -8.50 -6.15
CA ARG A 61 2.21 -8.16 -5.72
C ARG A 61 1.60 -9.25 -4.85
N GLU A 62 1.84 -10.51 -5.16
CA GLU A 62 1.34 -11.63 -4.36
C GLU A 62 2.02 -11.69 -3.00
N GLU A 63 3.35 -11.57 -2.93
CA GLU A 63 4.09 -11.53 -1.66
C GLU A 63 3.74 -10.30 -0.81
N ASP A 64 3.48 -9.15 -1.42
CA ASP A 64 3.06 -7.92 -0.74
C ASP A 64 1.62 -8.04 -0.23
N LEU A 65 0.73 -8.69 -0.99
CA LEU A 65 -0.62 -9.03 -0.54
C LEU A 65 -0.61 -10.07 0.59
N LEU A 66 0.26 -11.08 0.51
CA LEU A 66 0.46 -12.06 1.58
C LEU A 66 1.08 -11.41 2.83
N SER A 67 2.10 -10.56 2.70
CA SER A 67 2.68 -9.78 3.80
C SER A 67 1.64 -8.86 4.46
N ARG A 68 0.75 -8.27 3.67
CA ARG A 68 -0.40 -7.52 4.16
C ARG A 68 -1.44 -8.41 4.85
N GLN A 69 -1.53 -9.69 4.46
CA GLN A 69 -2.29 -10.75 5.12
C GLN A 69 -1.52 -11.48 6.24
N GLU A 70 -0.26 -11.14 6.52
CA GLU A 70 0.49 -11.62 7.69
C GLU A 70 0.28 -10.73 8.92
N ASN A 71 -0.59 -9.70 8.86
CA ASN A 71 -1.13 -9.04 10.05
C ASN A 71 -2.64 -8.65 9.99
N PRO A 72 -3.59 -9.51 9.58
CA PRO A 72 -5.02 -9.30 9.79
C PRO A 72 -5.49 -9.91 11.12
N ASN A 73 -4.56 -10.43 11.94
CA ASN A 73 -4.85 -11.05 13.23
C ASN A 73 -3.75 -10.78 14.28
N THR A 74 -3.48 -9.51 14.59
CA THR A 74 -3.57 -9.21 16.02
C THR A 74 -5.06 -9.10 16.26
N ALA A 75 -5.71 -10.26 16.39
CA ALA A 75 -7.00 -10.34 17.03
C ALA A 75 -6.82 -9.51 18.29
N PHE A 76 -7.47 -8.36 18.33
CA PHE A 76 -7.54 -7.56 19.53
C PHE A 76 -8.36 -8.42 20.47
N ASP A 77 -7.70 -9.39 21.10
CA ASP A 77 -8.32 -10.30 22.04
C ASP A 77 -8.93 -9.37 23.09
N PRO A 78 -10.27 -9.27 23.17
CA PRO A 78 -10.91 -8.40 24.16
C PRO A 78 -10.64 -8.89 25.60
N THR A 79 -9.97 -10.03 25.73
CA THR A 79 -9.43 -10.64 26.95
C THR A 79 -8.00 -10.22 27.29
N GLN A 80 -7.28 -9.50 26.41
CA GLN A 80 -5.92 -9.10 26.72
C GLN A 80 -5.92 -8.02 27.79
N VAL A 81 -5.42 -8.38 28.97
CA VAL A 81 -5.31 -7.46 30.10
C VAL A 81 -4.06 -6.61 29.89
N PHE A 82 -4.25 -5.30 29.79
CA PHE A 82 -3.19 -4.32 29.64
C PHE A 82 -2.79 -3.75 31.00
N THR A 83 -1.52 -3.38 31.13
CA THR A 83 -0.98 -2.70 32.31
C THR A 83 -0.63 -1.26 31.97
N GLY A 84 -0.83 -0.37 32.93
CA GLY A 84 -0.51 1.04 32.77
C GLY A 84 -0.50 1.80 34.08
N VAL A 85 -0.14 3.08 33.98
CA VAL A 85 -0.07 4.01 35.11
C VAL A 85 -1.07 5.14 34.90
N ILE A 86 -1.81 5.50 35.93
CA ILE A 86 -2.72 6.65 35.85
C ILE A 86 -1.92 7.94 35.85
N ASN A 87 -1.93 8.64 34.72
CA ASN A 87 -1.23 9.91 34.55
C ASN A 87 -2.06 11.08 35.08
N SER A 88 -3.36 11.11 34.75
CA SER A 88 -4.26 12.18 35.14
C SER A 88 -5.64 11.65 35.51
N PHE A 89 -6.22 12.20 36.57
CA PHE A 89 -7.58 11.94 37.02
C PHE A 89 -8.21 13.25 37.48
N ASN A 90 -9.37 13.59 36.91
CA ASN A 90 -10.09 14.82 37.18
C ASN A 90 -11.28 14.58 38.12
N GLU A 91 -11.70 15.61 38.85
CA GLU A 91 -12.86 15.60 39.77
C GLU A 91 -14.19 15.26 39.07
N LYS A 92 -14.26 15.52 37.76
CA LYS A 92 -15.40 15.14 36.90
C LYS A 92 -15.49 13.63 36.63
N GLY A 93 -14.60 12.82 37.20
CA GLY A 93 -14.66 11.36 37.09
C GLY A 93 -14.10 10.81 35.79
N PHE A 94 -13.18 11.51 35.13
CA PHE A 94 -12.50 11.02 33.94
C PHE A 94 -10.99 11.12 34.08
N GLY A 95 -10.26 10.28 33.37
CA GLY A 95 -8.81 10.25 33.43
C GLY A 95 -8.15 9.55 32.25
N PHE A 96 -6.82 9.51 32.30
CA PHE A 96 -5.99 8.86 31.30
C PHE A 96 -4.99 7.90 31.95
N ILE A 97 -4.88 6.70 31.38
CA ILE A 97 -3.89 5.68 31.73
C ILE A 97 -2.84 5.66 30.63
N THR A 98 -1.57 5.81 30.99
CA THR A 98 -0.45 5.59 30.07
C THR A 98 -0.09 4.11 30.09
N GLU A 99 -0.14 3.46 28.93
CA GLU A 99 0.20 2.04 28.80
C GLU A 99 1.72 1.80 28.83
N GLU A 100 2.17 0.73 29.49
CA GLU A 100 3.61 0.41 29.58
C GLU A 100 4.21 -0.09 28.25
N LYS A 101 3.41 -0.74 27.39
CA LYS A 101 3.90 -1.32 26.12
C LYS A 101 3.98 -0.30 24.97
N SER A 102 2.92 0.48 24.79
CA SER A 102 2.78 1.42 23.66
C SER A 102 3.12 2.87 24.05
N ASN A 103 3.18 3.19 25.35
CA ASN A 103 3.18 4.57 25.86
C ASN A 103 1.97 5.41 25.42
N ASP A 104 0.92 4.75 24.90
CA ASP A 104 -0.31 5.40 24.50
C ASP A 104 -1.14 5.82 25.71
N SER A 105 -1.81 6.97 25.58
CA SER A 105 -2.74 7.47 26.59
C SER A 105 -4.16 6.98 26.30
N ILE A 106 -4.68 6.12 27.16
CA ILE A 106 -6.02 5.54 27.03
C ILE A 106 -6.99 6.22 27.98
N PHE A 107 -8.16 6.55 27.46
CA PHE A 107 -9.20 7.23 28.20
C PHE A 107 -9.97 6.27 29.12
N PHE A 108 -10.31 6.72 30.33
CA PHE A 108 -11.23 6.00 31.20
C PHE A 108 -12.23 6.91 31.92
N HIS A 109 -13.35 6.31 32.32
CA HIS A 109 -14.39 6.94 33.12
C HIS A 109 -14.50 6.26 34.49
N GLN A 110 -14.88 7.00 35.52
CA GLN A 110 -15.03 6.50 36.89
C GLN A 110 -16.01 5.32 36.99
N SER A 111 -16.99 5.24 36.09
CA SER A 111 -17.94 4.12 36.00
C SER A 111 -17.28 2.77 35.72
N GLN A 112 -16.06 2.76 35.20
CA GLN A 112 -15.29 1.56 34.87
C GLN A 112 -14.30 1.16 35.96
N LEU A 113 -14.19 1.97 37.04
CA LEU A 113 -13.33 1.68 38.19
C LEU A 113 -14.05 0.75 39.16
N LYS A 114 -13.46 -0.42 39.47
CA LYS A 114 -13.96 -1.29 40.55
C LYS A 114 -13.48 -0.84 41.93
N GLN A 115 -12.39 -0.06 41.98
CA GLN A 115 -11.74 0.45 43.19
C GLN A 115 -11.33 1.90 42.99
N GLU A 116 -11.27 2.68 44.08
CA GLU A 116 -10.72 4.03 44.04
C GLU A 116 -9.22 3.99 43.73
N VAL A 117 -8.81 4.76 42.73
CA VAL A 117 -7.43 4.84 42.26
C VAL A 117 -6.92 6.27 42.35
N LYS A 118 -5.63 6.44 42.66
CA LYS A 118 -4.97 7.74 42.74
C LYS A 118 -4.04 7.96 41.55
N LYS A 119 -3.61 9.21 41.37
CA LYS A 119 -2.57 9.57 40.41
C LYS A 119 -1.30 8.75 40.71
N TYR A 120 -0.66 8.23 39.66
CA TYR A 120 0.54 7.37 39.70
C TYR A 120 0.33 5.92 40.16
N ASP A 121 -0.90 5.48 40.43
CA ASP A 121 -1.15 4.06 40.70
C ASP A 121 -1.00 3.20 39.43
N LYS A 122 -0.44 2.00 39.60
CA LYS A 122 -0.40 0.97 38.56
C LYS A 122 -1.74 0.25 38.51
N VAL A 123 -2.28 0.11 37.31
CA VAL A 123 -3.59 -0.50 37.08
C VAL A 123 -3.53 -1.52 35.96
N THR A 124 -4.40 -2.51 36.06
CA THR A 124 -4.70 -3.47 34.99
C THR A 124 -6.08 -3.17 34.42
N TYR A 125 -6.21 -3.13 33.11
CA TYR A 125 -7.45 -2.77 32.42
C TYR A 125 -7.58 -3.53 31.11
N LYS A 126 -8.80 -3.61 30.59
CA LYS A 126 -9.06 -4.06 29.21
C LYS A 126 -9.24 -2.83 28.33
N LYS A 127 -8.79 -2.90 27.08
CA LYS A 127 -9.05 -1.86 26.10
C LYS A 127 -10.28 -2.24 25.28
N GLU A 128 -11.02 -1.24 24.83
CA GLU A 128 -12.17 -1.40 23.93
C GLU A 128 -12.21 -0.25 22.94
N ILE A 129 -12.68 -0.53 21.72
CA ILE A 129 -12.86 0.49 20.69
C ILE A 129 -14.20 1.20 20.91
N SER A 130 -14.15 2.53 21.00
CA SER A 130 -15.32 3.41 21.08
C SER A 130 -15.29 4.41 19.91
N GLU A 131 -16.39 5.12 19.68
CA GLU A 131 -16.51 6.15 18.63
C GLU A 131 -15.42 7.23 18.70
N LYS A 132 -14.86 7.46 19.90
CA LYS A 132 -13.83 8.47 20.19
C LYS A 132 -12.42 7.89 20.37
N GLY A 133 -12.21 6.62 20.02
CA GLY A 133 -10.94 5.90 20.18
C GLY A 133 -10.97 4.86 21.30
N PHE A 134 -9.78 4.47 21.77
CA PHE A 134 -9.65 3.42 22.78
C PHE A 134 -10.11 3.88 24.17
N ARG A 135 -10.99 3.11 24.79
CA ARG A 135 -11.42 3.27 26.18
C ARG A 135 -10.92 2.10 27.03
N ALA A 136 -10.63 2.37 28.30
CA ALA A 136 -10.35 1.34 29.29
C ALA A 136 -11.64 0.91 30.03
N ILE A 137 -11.83 -0.40 30.14
CA ILE A 137 -12.92 -1.09 30.84
C ILE A 137 -12.33 -2.01 31.91
N GLU A 138 -13.11 -2.28 32.96
CA GLU A 138 -12.74 -3.15 34.09
C GLU A 138 -11.36 -2.84 34.71
N ILE A 139 -11.21 -1.61 35.21
CA ILE A 139 -9.93 -1.16 35.78
C ILE A 139 -9.81 -1.69 37.22
N ASN A 140 -8.74 -2.45 37.45
CA ASN A 140 -8.34 -2.91 38.79
C ASN A 140 -6.98 -2.32 39.16
N LYS A 141 -6.80 -1.96 40.43
CA LYS A 141 -5.50 -1.58 40.97
C LYS A 141 -4.62 -2.83 41.09
N LYS A 142 -3.36 -2.71 40.65
CA LYS A 142 -2.35 -3.77 40.80
C LYS A 142 -1.66 -3.68 42.16
#